data_AF-A0A143XH42-F1
#
_entry.id   AF-A0A143XH42-F1
#
_cell.length_a   1.000
_cell.length_b   1.000
_cell.length_c   1.000
_cell.angle_alpha   90.00
_cell.angle_beta   90.00
_cell.angle_gamma   90.00
#
_symmetry.space_group_name_H-M   'P 1'
#
loop_
_entity.id
_entity.type
_entity.pdbx_description
1 polymer ?
#
loop_
_entity_poly.entity_id
_entity_poly.type
_entity_poly.pdbx_seq_one_letter_code
_entity_poly.pdbx_strand_id
1 'polypeptide(L)'
;MVNRFNTLIENSKQAVHYWWLLLLTGLVLFLLGIATFLFPEQSYIGMSILFGWVILITGILEVVLSSANRHFVTGRGWMLAGGVIEIILGLILIFNIALSAATLPIFLGFWLLMRGFSTVGLGGDMNALSIPGSGWTIFSGILLLICAIWILLQPLVFGSAAVIVWVGISLLFAGAAAVSLSMQLRNAHKCQV
;
A
#
# COMPACT_ATOMS: atom_id res chain seq x y z
N MET A 1 -1.84 -37.55 13.67
CA MET A 1 -0.79 -36.83 12.90
C MET A 1 -1.04 -36.89 11.39
N VAL A 2 -1.43 -38.05 10.83
CA VAL A 2 -1.78 -38.25 9.40
C VAL A 2 -2.91 -37.33 8.90
N ASN A 3 -3.94 -37.06 9.71
CA ASN A 3 -5.07 -36.19 9.30
C ASN A 3 -4.65 -34.73 9.03
N ARG A 4 -3.63 -34.22 9.74
CA ARG A 4 -3.12 -32.85 9.54
C ARG A 4 -2.39 -32.70 8.20
N PHE A 5 -1.65 -33.73 7.81
CA PHE A 5 -0.99 -33.79 6.50
C PHE A 5 -2.01 -33.84 5.36
N ASN A 6 -3.05 -34.65 5.48
CA ASN A 6 -4.10 -34.70 4.46
C ASN A 6 -4.85 -33.36 4.33
N THR A 7 -5.13 -32.66 5.42
CA THR A 7 -5.75 -31.31 5.35
C THR A 7 -4.82 -30.25 4.74
N LEU A 8 -3.50 -30.36 4.91
CA LEU A 8 -2.54 -29.44 4.28
C LEU A 8 -2.39 -29.74 2.78
N ILE A 9 -2.45 -31.01 2.40
CA ILE A 9 -2.41 -31.45 0.99
C ILE A 9 -3.71 -31.07 0.28
N GLU A 10 -4.86 -31.17 0.94
CA GLU A 10 -6.16 -30.79 0.39
C GLU A 10 -6.28 -29.26 0.20
N ASN A 11 -5.81 -28.46 1.17
CA ASN A 11 -5.66 -27.01 1.02
C ASN A 11 -4.66 -26.63 -0.10
N SER A 12 -3.60 -27.42 -0.30
CA SER A 12 -2.63 -27.20 -1.40
C SER A 12 -3.23 -27.50 -2.78
N LYS A 13 -4.11 -28.52 -2.89
CA LYS A 13 -4.85 -28.80 -4.12
C LYS A 13 -5.83 -27.68 -4.48
N GLN A 14 -6.40 -26.98 -3.48
CA GLN A 14 -7.21 -25.78 -3.70
C GLN A 14 -6.39 -24.56 -4.14
N ALA A 15 -5.17 -24.37 -3.61
CA ALA A 15 -4.25 -23.33 -4.07
C ALA A 15 -3.85 -23.50 -5.55
N VAL A 16 -3.81 -24.75 -6.04
CA VAL A 16 -3.50 -25.08 -7.43
C VAL A 16 -4.67 -24.77 -8.39
N HIS A 17 -5.93 -24.84 -7.94
CA HIS A 17 -7.08 -24.48 -8.77
C HIS A 17 -7.24 -22.96 -8.96
N TYR A 18 -6.69 -22.16 -8.03
CA TYR A 18 -6.69 -20.69 -8.09
C TYR A 18 -5.52 -20.10 -8.90
N TRP A 19 -4.66 -20.94 -9.49
CA TRP A 19 -3.55 -20.46 -10.32
C TRP A 19 -4.01 -19.52 -11.45
N TRP A 20 -5.14 -19.87 -12.08
CA TRP A 20 -5.74 -19.05 -13.13
C TRP A 20 -6.33 -17.74 -12.60
N LEU A 21 -6.92 -17.75 -11.40
CA LEU A 21 -7.39 -16.53 -10.73
C LEU A 21 -6.22 -15.61 -10.40
N LEU A 22 -5.12 -16.14 -9.89
CA LEU A 22 -3.93 -15.34 -9.56
C LEU A 22 -3.30 -14.72 -10.83
N LEU A 23 -3.28 -15.47 -11.93
CA LEU A 23 -2.80 -15.00 -13.24
C LEU A 23 -3.72 -13.92 -13.83
N LEU A 24 -5.04 -14.13 -13.77
CA LEU A 24 -6.03 -13.16 -14.20
C LEU A 24 -5.94 -11.88 -13.35
N THR A 25 -5.84 -12.01 -12.03
CA THR A 25 -5.65 -10.87 -11.12
C THR A 25 -4.36 -10.12 -11.43
N GLY A 26 -3.23 -10.82 -11.64
CA GLY A 26 -1.96 -10.19 -12.02
C GLY A 26 -2.03 -9.45 -13.37
N LEU A 27 -2.69 -10.03 -14.37
CA LEU A 27 -2.90 -9.39 -15.68
C LEU A 27 -3.81 -8.17 -15.57
N VAL A 28 -4.89 -8.27 -14.80
CA VAL A 28 -5.81 -7.15 -14.54
C VAL A 28 -5.08 -6.02 -13.82
N LEU A 29 -4.28 -6.32 -12.79
CA LEU A 29 -3.43 -5.34 -12.08
C LEU A 29 -2.43 -4.65 -13.01
N PHE A 30 -1.81 -5.42 -13.93
CA PHE A 30 -0.87 -4.89 -14.89
C PHE A 30 -1.54 -3.95 -15.91
N LEU A 31 -2.70 -4.34 -16.45
CA LEU A 31 -3.50 -3.49 -17.34
C LEU A 31 -4.02 -2.23 -16.62
N LEU A 32 -4.43 -2.36 -15.36
CA LEU A 32 -4.80 -1.21 -14.52
C LEU A 32 -3.62 -0.25 -14.33
N GLY A 33 -2.41 -0.79 -14.15
CA GLY A 33 -1.18 -0.01 -14.07
C GLY A 33 -0.91 0.79 -15.35
N ILE A 34 -1.06 0.16 -16.52
CA ILE A 34 -0.91 0.84 -17.82
C ILE A 34 -2.01 1.89 -18.01
N ALA A 35 -3.27 1.56 -17.70
CA ALA A 35 -4.39 2.49 -17.80
C ALA A 35 -4.19 3.73 -16.90
N THR A 36 -3.54 3.56 -15.75
CA THR A 36 -3.19 4.65 -14.82
C THR A 36 -2.25 5.68 -15.43
N PHE A 37 -1.35 5.25 -16.32
CA PHE A 37 -0.46 6.16 -17.05
C PHE A 37 -1.14 6.81 -18.27
N LEU A 38 -2.06 6.12 -18.93
CA LEU A 38 -2.77 6.62 -20.11
C LEU A 38 -3.83 7.67 -19.76
N PHE A 39 -4.52 7.52 -18.61
CA PHE A 39 -5.60 8.41 -18.18
C PHE A 39 -5.38 8.92 -16.75
N PRO A 40 -4.39 9.81 -16.54
CA PRO A 40 -3.98 10.24 -15.20
C PRO A 40 -5.12 10.91 -14.40
N GLU A 41 -5.98 11.69 -15.06
CA GLU A 41 -7.07 12.42 -14.40
C GLU A 41 -8.17 11.47 -13.87
N GLN A 42 -8.56 10.48 -14.68
CA GLN A 42 -9.59 9.51 -14.31
C GLN A 42 -9.10 8.54 -13.23
N SER A 43 -7.85 8.10 -13.36
CA SER A 43 -7.23 7.23 -12.36
C SER A 43 -7.07 7.92 -11.01
N TYR A 44 -6.80 9.23 -11.00
CA TYR A 44 -6.72 10.00 -9.75
C TYR A 44 -8.06 10.07 -9.01
N ILE A 45 -9.16 10.25 -9.75
CA ILE A 45 -10.52 10.22 -9.18
C ILE A 45 -10.81 8.83 -8.59
N GLY A 46 -10.47 7.77 -9.31
CA GLY A 46 -10.62 6.39 -8.82
C GLY A 46 -9.84 6.13 -7.53
N MET A 47 -8.58 6.57 -7.46
CA MET A 47 -7.76 6.48 -6.26
C MET A 47 -8.34 7.26 -5.09
N SER A 48 -8.89 8.45 -5.35
CA SER A 48 -9.55 9.27 -4.32
C SER A 48 -10.76 8.55 -3.72
N ILE A 49 -11.62 7.96 -4.56
CA ILE A 49 -12.77 7.18 -4.08
C ILE A 49 -12.30 5.98 -3.24
N LEU A 50 -11.32 5.22 -3.72
CA LEU A 50 -10.76 4.09 -2.98
C LEU A 50 -10.17 4.52 -1.64
N PHE A 51 -9.49 5.67 -1.58
CA PHE A 51 -8.92 6.21 -0.35
C PHE A 51 -10.00 6.55 0.68
N GLY A 52 -11.11 7.17 0.27
CA GLY A 52 -12.26 7.44 1.14
C GLY A 52 -12.83 6.15 1.73
N TRP A 53 -12.98 5.10 0.92
CA TRP A 53 -13.43 3.77 1.39
C TRP A 53 -12.45 3.14 2.38
N VAL A 54 -11.14 3.22 2.12
CA VAL A 54 -10.12 2.69 3.02
C VAL A 54 -10.19 3.38 4.38
N ILE A 55 -10.24 4.72 4.44
CA ILE A 55 -10.36 5.46 5.71
C ILE A 55 -11.63 5.09 6.47
N LEU A 56 -12.75 4.90 5.76
CA LEU A 56 -14.00 4.52 6.41
C LEU A 56 -13.89 3.10 7.02
N ILE A 57 -13.32 2.15 6.28
CA ILE A 57 -13.10 0.78 6.76
C ILE A 57 -12.10 0.76 7.93
N THR A 58 -11.00 1.52 7.87
CA THR A 58 -10.03 1.59 8.98
C THR A 58 -10.68 2.16 10.23
N GLY A 59 -11.47 3.24 10.11
CA GLY A 59 -12.18 3.82 11.24
C GLY A 59 -13.18 2.84 11.87
N ILE A 60 -13.94 2.09 11.05
CA ILE A 60 -14.84 1.03 11.55
C ILE A 60 -14.04 -0.04 12.29
N LEU A 61 -12.94 -0.52 11.70
CA LEU A 61 -12.09 -1.53 12.32
C LEU A 61 -11.50 -1.05 13.63
N GLU A 62 -11.04 0.20 13.72
CA GLU A 62 -10.47 0.77 14.94
C GLU A 62 -11.51 0.87 16.06
N VAL A 63 -12.74 1.30 15.74
CA VAL A 63 -13.86 1.30 16.69
C VAL A 63 -14.19 -0.12 17.16
N VAL A 64 -14.25 -1.09 16.25
CA VAL A 64 -14.51 -2.50 16.59
C VAL A 64 -13.39 -3.09 17.44
N LEU A 65 -12.13 -2.86 17.09
CA LEU A 65 -10.97 -3.36 17.83
C LEU A 65 -10.88 -2.75 19.23
N SER A 66 -11.15 -1.44 19.35
CA SER A 66 -11.18 -0.75 20.64
C SER A 66 -12.32 -1.26 21.54
N SER A 67 -13.46 -1.65 20.94
CA SER A 67 -14.58 -2.28 21.63
C SER A 67 -14.31 -3.75 22.03
N ALA A 68 -13.66 -4.52 21.15
CA ALA A 68 -13.39 -5.94 21.35
C ALA A 68 -12.27 -6.22 22.37
N ASN A 69 -11.22 -5.40 22.39
CA ASN A 69 -10.09 -5.62 23.30
C ASN A 69 -10.36 -5.05 24.70
N ARG A 70 -10.99 -5.88 25.54
CA ARG A 70 -11.29 -5.58 26.96
C ARG A 70 -10.07 -5.45 27.90
N HIS A 71 -8.84 -5.64 27.44
CA HIS A 71 -7.66 -5.73 28.31
C HIS A 71 -6.64 -4.56 28.28
N PHE A 72 -6.79 -3.55 27.42
CA PHE A 72 -5.94 -2.35 27.43
C PHE A 72 -6.67 -1.17 28.11
N VAL A 73 -6.27 -0.85 29.35
CA VAL A 73 -6.95 0.14 30.23
C VAL A 73 -6.38 1.56 30.08
N THR A 74 -5.31 1.77 29.31
CA THR A 74 -4.72 3.10 29.12
C THR A 74 -4.83 3.52 27.65
N GLY A 75 -5.81 4.38 27.32
CA GLY A 75 -5.95 4.97 25.97
C GLY A 75 -7.22 4.64 25.18
N ARG A 76 -8.15 3.82 25.72
CA ARG A 76 -9.41 3.44 25.04
C ARG A 76 -10.23 4.59 24.49
N GLY A 77 -10.44 5.63 25.30
CA GLY A 77 -11.25 6.79 24.89
C GLY A 77 -10.62 7.51 23.71
N TRP A 78 -9.28 7.55 23.64
CA TRP A 78 -8.54 8.14 22.53
C TRP A 78 -8.62 7.30 21.26
N MET A 79 -8.52 5.96 21.35
CA MET A 79 -8.71 5.09 20.18
C MET A 79 -10.16 5.09 19.66
N LEU A 80 -11.15 5.10 20.57
CA LEU A 80 -12.56 5.22 20.15
C LEU A 80 -12.82 6.57 19.49
N ALA A 81 -12.33 7.67 20.07
CA ALA A 81 -12.44 8.99 19.47
C ALA A 81 -11.72 9.04 18.11
N GLY A 82 -10.52 8.47 18.02
CA GLY A 82 -9.76 8.35 16.77
C GLY A 82 -10.56 7.63 15.68
N GLY A 83 -11.06 6.43 15.96
CA GLY A 83 -11.85 5.66 15.01
C GLY A 83 -13.17 6.34 14.60
N VAL A 84 -13.87 7.00 15.54
CA VAL A 84 -15.08 7.78 15.21
C VAL A 84 -14.75 8.97 14.32
N ILE A 85 -13.66 9.68 14.60
CA ILE A 85 -13.18 10.78 13.75
C ILE A 85 -12.84 10.24 12.36
N GLU A 86 -12.12 9.12 12.24
CA GLU A 86 -11.81 8.48 10.96
C GLU A 86 -13.08 8.12 10.18
N ILE A 87 -14.11 7.57 10.82
CA ILE A 87 -15.38 7.25 10.14
C ILE A 87 -16.03 8.51 9.58
N ILE A 88 -16.10 9.58 10.37
CA ILE A 88 -16.68 10.86 9.93
C ILE A 88 -15.87 11.43 8.76
N LEU A 89 -14.55 11.40 8.89
CA LEU A 89 -13.62 11.89 7.87
C LEU A 89 -13.79 11.08 6.57
N GLY A 90 -13.75 9.75 6.65
CA GLY A 90 -13.96 8.86 5.52
C GLY A 90 -15.31 9.09 4.82
N LEU A 91 -16.38 9.30 5.59
CA LEU A 91 -17.69 9.63 5.03
C LEU A 91 -17.67 10.96 4.26
N ILE A 92 -17.05 12.00 4.83
CA ILE A 92 -16.87 13.31 4.17
C ILE A 92 -16.07 13.17 2.87
N LEU A 93 -15.01 12.36 2.86
CA LEU A 93 -14.18 12.14 1.68
C LEU A 93 -14.94 11.42 0.57
N ILE A 94 -15.81 10.45 0.89
CA ILE A 94 -16.63 9.75 -0.11
C ILE A 94 -17.63 10.70 -0.76
N PHE A 95 -18.26 11.59 0.02
CA PHE A 95 -19.20 12.58 -0.52
C PHE A 95 -18.49 13.74 -1.27
N ASN A 96 -17.25 14.07 -0.91
CA ASN A 96 -16.47 15.14 -1.53
C ASN A 96 -15.17 14.61 -2.14
N ILE A 97 -15.27 14.11 -3.37
CA ILE A 97 -14.13 13.60 -4.15
C ILE A 97 -13.01 14.65 -4.25
N ALA A 98 -13.34 15.94 -4.36
CA ALA A 98 -12.35 17.02 -4.40
C ALA A 98 -11.53 17.13 -3.09
N LEU A 99 -12.15 16.91 -1.92
CA LEU A 99 -11.45 16.91 -0.64
C LEU A 99 -10.59 15.66 -0.48
N SER A 100 -11.10 14.51 -0.93
CA SER A 100 -10.33 13.26 -0.97
C SER A 100 -9.09 13.38 -1.87
N ALA A 101 -9.26 14.03 -3.03
CA ALA A 101 -8.19 14.35 -3.96
C ALA A 101 -7.15 15.29 -3.35
N ALA A 102 -7.53 16.25 -2.50
CA ALA A 102 -6.57 17.15 -1.86
C ALA A 102 -5.81 16.49 -0.69
N THR A 103 -6.44 15.56 0.02
CA THR A 103 -5.87 14.90 1.21
C THR A 103 -4.92 13.75 0.87
N LEU A 104 -5.14 13.06 -0.25
CA LEU A 104 -4.29 11.97 -0.72
C LEU A 104 -2.80 12.35 -0.82
N PRO A 105 -2.42 13.45 -1.51
CA PRO A 105 -1.02 13.85 -1.60
C PRO A 105 -0.41 14.29 -0.28
N ILE A 106 -1.22 14.84 0.64
CA ILE A 106 -0.76 15.25 1.97
C ILE A 106 -0.38 14.01 2.78
N PHE A 107 -1.24 12.98 2.77
CA PHE A 107 -0.96 11.72 3.45
C PHE A 107 0.28 11.04 2.86
N LEU A 108 0.40 11.01 1.53
CA LEU A 108 1.58 10.48 0.85
C LEU A 108 2.85 11.30 1.12
N GLY A 109 2.78 12.63 1.15
CA GLY A 109 3.91 13.49 1.48
C GLY A 109 4.41 13.24 2.90
N PHE A 110 3.49 13.12 3.86
CA PHE A 110 3.84 12.75 5.24
C PHE A 110 4.45 11.35 5.34
N TRP A 111 3.89 10.37 4.61
CA TRP A 111 4.44 9.02 4.53
C TRP A 111 5.85 9.00 3.93
N LEU A 112 6.08 9.77 2.87
CA LEU A 112 7.38 9.92 2.22
C LEU A 112 8.40 10.59 3.13
N LEU A 113 8.00 11.56 3.95
CA LEU A 113 8.86 12.15 4.97
C LEU A 113 9.35 11.10 5.96
N MET A 114 8.42 10.34 6.55
CA MET A 114 8.75 9.27 7.50
C MET A 114 9.71 8.25 6.87
N ARG A 115 9.43 7.84 5.62
CA ARG A 115 10.29 6.91 4.89
C ARG A 115 11.66 7.50 4.55
N GLY A 116 11.72 8.77 4.17
CA GLY A 116 12.96 9.52 3.95
C GLY A 116 13.83 9.49 5.19
N PHE A 117 13.28 9.87 6.35
CA PHE A 117 14.00 9.80 7.63
C PHE A 117 14.50 8.39 7.95
N SER A 118 13.68 7.35 7.76
CA SER A 118 14.12 5.97 7.98
C SER A 118 15.27 5.57 7.04
N THR A 119 15.22 5.94 5.76
CA THR A 119 16.28 5.61 4.79
C THR A 119 17.59 6.35 5.08
N VAL A 120 17.52 7.62 5.52
CA VAL A 120 18.68 8.37 5.98
C VAL A 120 19.28 7.73 7.24
N GLY A 121 18.43 7.31 8.19
CA GLY A 121 18.86 6.60 9.40
C GLY A 121 19.57 5.28 9.09
N LEU A 122 18.98 4.44 8.24
CA LEU A 122 19.61 3.20 7.76
C LEU A 122 20.92 3.47 7.03
N GLY A 123 20.97 4.52 6.21
CA GLY A 123 22.21 4.97 5.58
C GLY A 123 23.26 5.41 6.62
N GLY A 124 22.86 6.01 7.72
CA GLY A 124 23.75 6.34 8.84
C GLY A 124 24.30 5.09 9.55
N ASP A 125 23.44 4.12 9.83
CA ASP A 125 23.82 2.85 10.46
C ASP A 125 24.78 2.04 9.57
N MET A 126 24.54 2.01 8.26
CA MET A 126 25.44 1.37 7.30
C MET A 126 26.80 2.07 7.20
N ASN A 127 26.84 3.39 7.39
CA ASN A 127 28.07 4.17 7.40
C ASN A 127 28.90 3.87 8.65
N ALA A 128 28.23 3.72 9.80
CA ALA A 128 28.85 3.30 11.05
C ALA A 128 29.43 1.86 10.97
N LEU A 129 28.82 1.00 10.16
CA LEU A 129 29.26 -0.38 9.91
C LEU A 129 30.26 -0.52 8.74
N SER A 130 30.71 0.59 8.13
CA SER A 130 31.68 0.61 7.00
C SER A 130 31.26 -0.24 5.79
N ILE A 131 29.96 -0.33 5.51
CA ILE A 131 29.43 -1.10 4.37
C ILE A 131 29.50 -0.25 3.09
N PRO A 132 30.13 -0.73 2.00
CA PRO A 132 30.18 0.00 0.73
C PRO A 132 28.77 0.17 0.15
N GLY A 133 28.41 1.40 -0.23
CA GLY A 133 27.08 1.78 -0.73
C GLY A 133 26.31 2.75 0.18
N SER A 134 26.81 2.99 1.40
CA SER A 134 26.19 3.86 2.40
C SER A 134 25.90 5.29 1.93
N GLY A 135 26.82 5.90 1.19
CA GLY A 135 26.65 7.26 0.66
C GLY A 135 25.49 7.35 -0.35
N TRP A 136 25.26 6.30 -1.14
CA TRP A 136 24.16 6.25 -2.10
C TRP A 136 22.81 6.18 -1.39
N THR A 137 22.72 5.37 -0.32
CA THR A 137 21.50 5.25 0.49
C THR A 137 21.14 6.57 1.17
N ILE A 138 22.11 7.26 1.79
CA ILE A 138 21.89 8.56 2.43
C ILE A 138 21.47 9.61 1.40
N PHE A 139 22.14 9.66 0.24
CA PHE A 139 21.79 10.58 -0.84
C PHE A 139 20.35 10.35 -1.32
N SER A 140 19.95 9.09 -1.53
CA SER A 140 18.59 8.73 -1.93
C SER A 140 17.54 9.15 -0.89
N GLY A 141 17.86 9.05 0.41
CA GLY A 141 16.99 9.46 1.50
C GLY A 141 16.82 10.98 1.60
N ILE A 142 17.89 11.74 1.42
CA ILE A 142 17.85 13.21 1.37
C ILE A 142 17.02 13.68 0.17
N LEU A 143 17.23 13.08 -1.00
CA LEU A 143 16.46 13.41 -2.20
C LEU A 143 14.96 13.12 -1.98
N LEU A 144 14.64 12.02 -1.30
CA LEU A 144 13.27 11.66 -0.92
C LEU A 144 12.63 12.70 0.01
N LEU A 145 13.38 13.21 0.99
CA LEU A 145 12.91 14.26 1.89
C LEU A 145 12.61 15.56 1.13
N ILE A 146 13.50 15.96 0.21
CA ILE A 146 13.29 17.15 -0.63
C ILE A 146 12.04 16.97 -1.49
N CYS A 147 11.87 15.82 -2.14
CA CYS A 147 10.67 15.51 -2.91
C CYS A 147 9.40 15.55 -2.04
N ALA A 148 9.45 15.01 -0.83
CA ALA A 148 8.31 15.01 0.08
C ALA A 148 7.91 16.42 0.52
N ILE A 149 8.89 17.28 0.84
CA ILE A 149 8.66 18.70 1.17
C ILE A 149 8.04 19.42 -0.04
N TRP A 150 8.52 19.14 -1.24
CA TRP A 150 7.99 19.75 -2.46
C TRP A 150 6.52 19.38 -2.73
N ILE A 151 6.16 18.11 -2.49
CA ILE A 151 4.79 17.61 -2.60
C ILE A 151 3.87 18.30 -1.58
N LEU A 152 4.35 18.53 -0.36
CA LEU A 152 3.57 19.18 0.69
C LEU A 152 3.34 20.68 0.43
N LEU A 153 4.29 21.36 -0.23
CA LEU A 153 4.17 22.78 -0.57
C LEU A 153 3.19 23.04 -1.72
N GLN A 154 3.06 22.11 -2.67
CA GLN A 154 2.15 22.23 -3.81
C GLN A 154 1.41 20.90 -4.13
N PRO A 155 0.44 20.52 -3.28
CA PRO A 155 -0.22 19.21 -3.38
C PRO A 155 -1.12 19.06 -4.62
N LEU A 156 -1.71 20.15 -5.14
CA LEU A 156 -2.64 20.07 -6.27
C LEU A 156 -1.98 19.63 -7.59
N VAL A 157 -0.82 20.19 -7.91
CA VAL A 157 -0.17 20.00 -9.23
C VAL A 157 0.90 18.90 -9.16
N PHE A 158 1.78 18.95 -8.16
CA PHE A 158 2.87 17.99 -8.04
C PHE A 158 2.46 16.75 -7.25
N GLY A 159 1.56 16.91 -6.27
CA GLY A 159 1.09 15.82 -5.44
C GLY A 159 0.32 14.77 -6.22
N SER A 160 -0.63 15.18 -7.07
CA SER A 160 -1.41 14.27 -7.92
C SER A 160 -0.53 13.46 -8.87
N ALA A 161 0.43 14.10 -9.55
CA ALA A 161 1.39 13.42 -10.41
C ALA A 161 2.28 12.44 -9.63
N ALA A 162 2.76 12.82 -8.45
CA ALA A 162 3.56 11.95 -7.59
C ALA A 162 2.78 10.71 -7.14
N VAL A 163 1.50 10.87 -6.78
CA VAL A 163 0.61 9.73 -6.47
C VAL A 163 0.51 8.79 -7.66
N ILE A 164 0.20 9.33 -8.85
CA ILE A 164 0.00 8.54 -10.07
C ILE A 164 1.27 7.78 -10.44
N VAL A 165 2.43 8.43 -10.40
CA VAL A 165 3.71 7.79 -10.71
C VAL A 165 4.04 6.72 -9.67
N TRP A 166 3.89 7.01 -8.38
CA TRP A 166 4.23 6.07 -7.32
C TRP A 166 3.31 4.84 -7.31
N VAL A 167 2.00 5.07 -7.42
CA VAL A 167 0.99 4.00 -7.48
C VAL A 167 1.07 3.24 -8.80
N GLY A 168 1.32 3.93 -9.91
CA GLY A 168 1.52 3.30 -11.22
C GLY A 168 2.73 2.36 -11.22
N ILE A 169 3.87 2.82 -10.69
CA ILE A 169 5.07 1.98 -10.55
C ILE A 169 4.80 0.79 -9.62
N SER A 170 4.13 0.99 -8.48
CA SER A 170 3.84 -0.09 -7.54
C SER A 170 2.89 -1.13 -8.14
N LEU A 171 1.88 -0.70 -8.92
CA LEU A 171 0.98 -1.61 -9.64
C LEU A 171 1.72 -2.40 -10.73
N LEU A 172 2.64 -1.77 -11.46
CA LEU A 172 3.45 -2.46 -12.47
C LEU A 172 4.35 -3.52 -11.82
N PHE A 173 5.01 -3.18 -10.71
CA PHE A 173 5.83 -4.14 -9.95
C PHE A 173 4.97 -5.25 -9.33
N ALA A 174 3.83 -4.92 -8.72
CA ALA A 174 2.92 -5.90 -8.13
C ALA A 174 2.32 -6.83 -9.19
N GLY A 175 1.93 -6.29 -10.36
CA GLY A 175 1.46 -7.07 -11.50
C GLY A 175 2.55 -7.99 -12.03
N ALA A 176 3.78 -7.50 -12.21
CA ALA A 176 4.92 -8.32 -12.64
C ALA A 176 5.27 -9.42 -11.61
N ALA A 177 5.23 -9.11 -10.31
CA ALA A 177 5.46 -10.08 -9.25
C ALA A 177 4.34 -11.14 -9.18
N ALA A 178 3.09 -10.75 -9.35
CA ALA A 178 1.97 -11.70 -9.42
C ALA A 178 2.07 -12.62 -10.63
N VAL A 179 2.50 -12.08 -11.79
CA VAL A 179 2.77 -12.86 -13.00
C VAL A 179 3.94 -13.83 -12.78
N SER A 180 5.04 -13.40 -12.16
CA SER A 180 6.18 -14.29 -11.89
C SER A 180 5.86 -15.39 -10.87
N LEU A 181 5.08 -15.08 -9.82
CA LEU A 181 4.61 -16.05 -8.83
C LEU A 181 3.65 -17.06 -9.46
N SER A 182 2.78 -16.61 -10.37
CA SER A 182 1.94 -17.50 -11.15
C SER A 182 2.82 -18.43 -12.02
N MET A 183 3.83 -17.93 -12.73
CA MET A 183 4.68 -18.80 -13.54
C MET A 183 5.42 -19.85 -12.69
N GLN A 184 5.80 -19.51 -11.45
CA GLN A 184 6.38 -20.46 -10.49
C GLN A 184 5.38 -21.54 -10.06
N LEU A 185 4.13 -21.18 -9.77
CA LEU A 185 3.05 -22.14 -9.47
C LEU A 185 2.75 -23.07 -10.66
N ARG A 186 2.82 -22.55 -11.89
CA ARG A 186 2.69 -23.34 -13.13
C ARG A 186 3.81 -24.37 -13.27
N ASN A 187 5.04 -23.97 -12.94
CA ASN A 187 6.20 -24.84 -13.05
C ASN A 187 6.20 -25.93 -11.96
N ALA A 188 5.70 -25.62 -10.76
CA ALA A 188 5.46 -26.61 -9.71
C ALA A 188 4.43 -27.68 -10.14
N HIS A 189 3.38 -27.29 -10.87
CA HIS A 189 2.42 -28.23 -11.46
C HIS A 189 3.05 -29.17 -12.51
N LYS A 190 4.09 -28.73 -13.22
CA LYS A 190 4.77 -29.56 -14.23
C LYS A 190 5.76 -30.58 -13.67
N CYS A 191 6.27 -30.38 -12.45
CA CYS A 191 7.17 -31.34 -11.80
C CYS A 191 6.42 -32.47 -11.05
N GLN A 192 5.09 -32.41 -10.99
CA GLN A 192 4.26 -33.37 -10.25
C GLN A 192 3.38 -34.26 -11.15
N VAL A 193 3.52 -34.11 -12.48
CA VAL A 193 2.96 -34.98 -13.53
C VAL A 193 4.10 -35.71 -14.21
#